data_AF-A0A066PPX6-F1
#
_entry.id   AF-A0A066PPX6-F1
#
_cell.length_a   1.000
_cell.length_b   1.000
_cell.length_c   1.000
_cell.angle_alpha   90.00
_cell.angle_beta   90.00
_cell.angle_gamma   90.00
#
_symmetry.space_group_name_H-M   'P 1'
#
loop_
_entity.id
_entity.type
_entity.pdbx_description
1 polymer ?
#
loop_
_entity_poly.entity_id
_entity_poly.type
_entity_poly.pdbx_seq_one_letter_code
_entity_poly.pdbx_strand_id
1 'polypeptide(L)' 'MEDDARHAASLGFGGKLCIHPRQIAPARQGFRPSAAELAWAQRILAAGPDGAEAVDGAMVDAPVRARARQIARRAGIPTP' A
#
# COMPACT_ATOMS: atom_id res chain seq x y z
N MET A 1 6.33 -0.30 -18.74
CA MET A 1 4.93 -0.28 -18.27
C MET A 1 4.87 -0.62 -16.79
N GLU A 2 5.36 -1.79 -16.38
CA GLU A 2 5.37 -2.17 -14.96
C GLU A 2 6.27 -1.25 -14.11
N ASP A 3 7.49 -0.94 -14.57
CA ASP A 3 8.41 -0.04 -13.85
C ASP A 3 7.81 1.37 -13.66
N ASP A 4 7.13 1.87 -14.68
CA ASP A 4 6.46 3.16 -14.64
C ASP A 4 5.22 3.13 -13.72
N ALA A 5 4.50 2.02 -13.64
CA ALA A 5 3.46 1.82 -12.62
C ALA A 5 4.05 1.74 -11.21
N ARG A 6 5.19 1.08 -11.00
CA ARG A 6 5.91 1.07 -9.71
C ARG A 6 6.37 2.48 -9.33
N HIS A 7 6.88 3.25 -10.29
CA HIS A 7 7.27 4.64 -10.05
C HIS A 7 6.08 5.50 -9.66
N ALA A 8 4.96 5.43 -10.38
CA ALA A 8 3.73 6.13 -10.02
C ALA A 8 3.22 5.72 -8.62
N ALA A 9 3.26 4.43 -8.28
CA ALA A 9 2.88 3.96 -6.95
C ALA A 9 3.77 4.55 -5.85
N SER A 10 5.07 4.72 -6.11
CA SER A 10 6.02 5.35 -5.17
C SER A 10 5.73 6.84 -4.92
N LEU A 11 5.13 7.51 -5.90
CA LEU A 11 4.67 8.91 -5.80
C LEU A 11 3.28 9.04 -5.15
N GLY A 12 2.65 7.93 -4.76
CA GLY A 12 1.34 7.92 -4.09
C GLY A 12 0.14 7.77 -5.02
N PHE A 13 0.33 7.57 -6.34
CA PHE A 13 -0.78 7.30 -7.25
C PHE A 13 -1.47 5.97 -6.91
N GLY A 14 -2.80 5.94 -7.07
CA GLY A 14 -3.63 4.75 -6.83
C GLY A 14 -3.82 3.84 -8.04
N GLY A 15 -3.40 4.27 -9.23
CA GLY A 15 -3.57 3.52 -10.47
C GLY A 15 -3.05 4.28 -11.68
N LYS A 16 -3.22 3.69 -12.86
CA LYS A 16 -2.80 4.27 -14.14
C LYS A 16 -3.84 4.01 -15.23
N LEU A 17 -4.10 5.02 -16.05
CA LEU A 17 -4.99 4.89 -17.21
C LEU A 17 -4.33 3.98 -18.26
N CYS A 18 -5.12 3.07 -18.81
CA CYS A 18 -4.69 2.13 -19.85
C CYS A 18 -5.46 2.42 -21.14
N ILE A 19 -4.75 2.57 -22.26
CA ILE A 19 -5.34 2.78 -23.59
C ILE A 19 -5.36 1.49 -24.43
N HIS A 20 -4.67 0.44 -23.97
CA HIS A 20 -4.62 -0.86 -24.65
C HIS A 20 -4.68 -2.00 -23.63
N PRO A 21 -5.46 -3.08 -23.87
CA PRO A 21 -5.60 -4.21 -22.94
C PRO A 21 -4.27 -4.83 -22.43
N ARG A 22 -3.26 -4.95 -23.29
CA ARG A 22 -1.88 -5.37 -22.94
C ARG A 22 -1.24 -4.59 -21.77
N GLN A 23 -1.72 -3.40 -21.43
CA GLN A 23 -1.20 -2.58 -20.33
C GLN A 23 -1.78 -3.00 -18.97
N ILE A 24 -2.90 -3.72 -18.95
CA ILE A 24 -3.63 -4.05 -17.71
C ILE A 24 -2.78 -4.93 -16.78
N ALA A 25 -2.22 -6.03 -17.28
CA ALA A 25 -1.42 -6.95 -16.48
C ALA A 25 -0.17 -6.28 -15.87
N PRO A 26 0.70 -5.61 -16.65
CA PRO A 26 1.87 -4.92 -16.09
C PRO A 26 1.50 -3.72 -15.20
N ALA A 27 0.40 -3.00 -15.47
CA ALA A 27 -0.08 -1.96 -14.55
C ALA A 27 -0.47 -2.57 -13.20
N ARG A 28 -1.29 -3.63 -13.20
CA ARG A 28 -1.68 -4.33 -11.96
C ARG A 28 -0.47 -4.85 -11.19
N GLN A 29 0.53 -5.40 -11.88
CA GLN A 29 1.77 -5.85 -11.24
C GLN A 29 2.52 -4.68 -10.59
N GLY A 30 2.67 -3.55 -11.27
CA GLY A 30 3.39 -2.40 -10.72
C GLY A 30 2.70 -1.68 -9.57
N PHE A 31 1.36 -1.74 -9.49
CA PHE A 31 0.60 -1.18 -8.35
C PHE A 31 0.38 -2.16 -7.20
N ARG A 32 0.74 -3.45 -7.38
CA ARG A 32 0.60 -4.46 -6.34
C ARG A 32 1.66 -4.21 -5.25
N PRO A 33 1.26 -4.06 -3.98
CA PRO A 33 2.23 -3.94 -2.90
C PRO A 33 3.11 -5.19 -2.81
N SER A 34 4.37 -4.99 -2.44
CA SER A 34 5.31 -6.07 -2.13
C SER A 34 4.89 -6.82 -0.87
N ALA A 35 5.38 -8.06 -0.71
CA ALA A 35 5.13 -8.86 0.50
C ALA A 35 5.62 -8.13 1.78
N ALA A 36 6.73 -7.39 1.69
CA ALA A 36 7.26 -6.61 2.80
C ALA A 36 6.34 -5.44 3.20
N GLU A 37 5.79 -4.71 2.23
CA GLU A 37 4.82 -3.64 2.48
C GLU A 37 3.54 -4.18 3.10
N LEU A 38 3.06 -5.37 2.68
CA LEU A 38 1.89 -6.01 3.26
C LEU A 38 2.13 -6.43 4.71
N ALA A 39 3.27 -7.08 4.97
CA ALA A 39 3.63 -7.48 6.33
C ALA A 39 3.77 -6.27 7.25
N TRP A 40 4.39 -5.18 6.75
CA TRP A 40 4.45 -3.92 7.47
C TRP A 40 3.05 -3.36 7.76
N ALA A 41 2.20 -3.25 6.74
CA ALA A 41 0.85 -2.71 6.90
C ALA A 41 0.03 -3.53 7.90
N GLN A 42 0.13 -4.86 7.89
CA GLN A 42 -0.54 -5.73 8.85
C GLN A 42 -0.06 -5.48 10.28
N ARG A 43 1.25 -5.32 10.51
CA ARG A 43 1.77 -4.98 11.85
C ARG A 43 1.27 -3.64 12.35
N ILE A 44 1.27 -2.62 11.50
CA ILE A 44 0.76 -1.28 11.84
C ILE A 44 -0.73 -1.30 12.15
N LEU A 45 -1.54 -2.08 11.42
CA LEU A 45 -2.99 -2.15 11.62
C LEU A 45 -3.40 -3.05 12.79
N ALA A 46 -2.53 -3.98 13.20
CA ALA A 46 -2.73 -4.78 14.41
C ALA A 46 -2.47 -3.96 15.69
N ALA A 47 -1.67 -2.91 15.56
CA ALA A 47 -1.45 -1.93 16.60
C ALA A 47 -2.75 -1.09 16.77
N GLY A 48 -3.20 -0.86 18.00
CA GLY A 48 -4.59 -0.46 18.33
C GLY A 48 -5.12 0.78 17.60
N PRO A 49 -6.45 1.00 17.52
CA PRO A 49 -7.02 2.04 16.65
C PRO A 49 -6.65 3.48 17.06
N ASP A 50 -6.27 3.70 18.32
CA ASP A 50 -6.22 5.02 18.94
C ASP A 50 -4.82 5.39 19.45
N GLY A 51 -4.48 6.67 19.27
CA GLY A 51 -3.25 7.25 19.80
C GLY A 51 -1.97 6.89 19.05
N ALA A 52 -0.88 7.50 19.51
CA ALA A 52 0.47 7.20 19.06
C ALA A 52 1.04 6.04 19.89
N GLU A 53 1.55 5.01 19.23
CA GLU A 53 2.18 3.87 19.90
C GLU A 53 3.48 3.46 19.20
N ALA A 54 4.35 2.72 19.91
CA ALA A 54 5.59 2.22 19.33
C ALA A 54 5.38 0.81 18.76
N VAL A 55 5.64 0.63 17.46
CA VAL A 55 5.66 -0.67 16.76
C VAL A 55 7.02 -0.86 16.14
N ASP A 56 7.70 -1.97 16.43
CA ASP A 56 9.06 -2.25 15.95
C ASP A 56 10.07 -1.11 16.23
N GLY A 57 9.86 -0.37 17.34
CA GLY A 57 10.68 0.79 17.70
C GLY A 57 10.36 2.08 16.93
N ALA A 58 9.37 2.08 16.04
CA ALA A 58 8.90 3.24 15.30
C ALA A 58 7.58 3.78 15.88
N MET A 59 7.43 5.10 15.91
CA MET A 59 6.19 5.74 16.32
C MET A 59 5.13 5.60 15.23
N VAL A 60 3.97 5.08 15.61
CA VAL A 60 2.80 4.86 14.76
C VAL A 60 1.69 5.79 15.21
N ASP A 61 1.32 6.71 14.32
CA ASP A 61 0.24 7.67 14.51
C ASP A 61 -0.80 7.56 13.38
N ALA A 62 -1.77 8.48 13.35
CA ALA A 62 -2.85 8.46 12.36
C ALA A 62 -2.35 8.47 10.89
N PRO A 63 -1.37 9.30 10.48
CA PRO A 63 -0.73 9.22 9.16
C PRO A 63 -0.14 7.85 8.82
N VAL A 64 0.60 7.24 9.74
CA VAL A 64 1.22 5.92 9.53
C VAL A 64 0.14 4.85 9.34
N ARG A 65 -0.93 4.88 10.15
CA ARG A 65 -2.09 3.98 10.01
C ARG A 65 -2.83 4.20 8.69
N ALA A 66 -3.01 5.46 8.26
CA ALA A 66 -3.63 5.77 6.98
C ALA A 66 -2.86 5.17 5.80
N ARG A 67 -1.51 5.24 5.83
CA ARG A 67 -0.65 4.60 4.83
C ARG A 67 -0.80 3.08 4.84
N ALA A 68 -0.83 2.46 6.01
CA ALA A 68 -1.03 1.01 6.14
C ALA A 68 -2.39 0.56 5.56
N ARG A 69 -3.47 1.30 5.85
CA ARG A 69 -4.79 1.05 5.24
C ARG A 69 -4.76 1.15 3.72
N GLN A 70 -4.06 2.14 3.17
CA GLN A 70 -3.93 2.30 1.72
C GLN A 70 -3.18 1.13 1.07
N ILE A 71 -2.13 0.62 1.72
CA ILE A 71 -1.40 -0.59 1.27
C ILE A 71 -2.33 -1.80 1.29
N ALA A 72 -3.04 -2.05 2.39
CA ALA A 72 -3.97 -3.17 2.52
C ALA A 72 -5.09 -3.11 1.47
N ARG A 73 -5.67 -1.92 1.24
CA ARG A 73 -6.69 -1.69 0.20
C ARG A 73 -6.18 -2.01 -1.20
N ARG A 74 -4.94 -1.63 -1.55
CA ARG A 74 -4.34 -1.96 -2.85
C ARG A 74 -4.13 -3.47 -3.05
N ALA A 75 -4.01 -4.22 -1.95
CA ALA A 75 -3.90 -5.67 -1.97
C ALA A 75 -5.26 -6.38 -2.04
N GLY A 76 -6.37 -5.65 -1.94
CA GLY A 76 -7.72 -6.23 -1.83
C GLY A 76 -7.99 -6.90 -0.48
N ILE A 77 -7.21 -6.56 0.56
CA ILE A 77 -7.37 -7.11 1.90
C ILE A 77 -8.35 -6.20 2.67
N PRO A 78 -9.41 -6.75 3.30
CA PRO A 78 -10.27 -5.99 4.19
C PRO A 78 -9.47 -5.44 5.37
N THR A 79 -9.58 -4.14 5.63
CA THR A 79 -9.05 -3.53 6.86
C THR A 79 -10.11 -3.57 7.95
N PRO A 80 -9.77 -3.92 9.20
CA PRO A 80 -10.68 -3.80 10.33
C PRO A 80 -11.04 -2.33 10.63
#